data_AF-A0A2D0KU10-F1
#
_entry.id   AF-A0A2D0KU10-F1
#
_cell.length_a   1.000
_cell.length_b   1.000
_cell.length_c   1.000
_cell.angle_alpha   90.00
_cell.angle_beta   90.00
_cell.angle_gamma   90.00
#
_symmetry.space_group_name_H-M   'P 1'
#
loop_
_entity.id
_entity.type
_entity.pdbx_description
1 polymer ?
#
loop_
_entity_poly.entity_id
_entity_poly.type
_entity_poly.pdbx_seq_one_letter_code
_entity_poly.pdbx_strand_id
1 'polypeptide(L)'
;MSEFLSPSSVIPSILDLRAVGLLGDLRGVCGTSHLMKEVMELPGVVSKKQNFLSSRGFAYYEPKTCDELLATIKYYADIITKLQCTDKQCAVPSKYILADHCLVKLLRIIDSLLGVPQITNEDIIPFIDGVKACAEIICSTLTGRKSSFSPSLLQNLKLPAGTGHQVPRTYIEGDNHLLTLAAAQIDVCPDSSVIGVMLGGAATAAVTAAAWNSELNLVKVSRYDDACSNSHHIWGRNIPSKNSISIIDDNCGTGDTLRQVRDLVITQTRIRPKLRATELHWEKLLRTRVYGYSDRVFSPEFLDVLTPWCFRHHKVLNHLVNQLLTDEGKQPHTTHSYTTTADWVSYSYSLLSVLYDTLTDSTWAPELLGFLSTLVSPQKMDCDQPIDAFRDIAQQCPECLSRNCEFGANRSEQANTAKEVN
;
A
#
# COMPACT_ATOMS: atom_id res chain seq x y z
N MET A 1 -28.21 13.03 -0.71
CA MET A 1 -26.89 12.87 -1.35
C MET A 1 -26.71 11.39 -1.66
N SER A 2 -27.36 10.92 -2.71
CA SER A 2 -27.47 9.49 -3.06
C SER A 2 -26.90 9.27 -4.46
N GLU A 3 -25.60 9.49 -4.60
CA GLU A 3 -24.80 9.12 -5.78
C GLU A 3 -23.36 8.89 -5.31
N PHE A 4 -23.14 7.89 -4.46
CA PHE A 4 -21.81 7.33 -4.27
C PHE A 4 -21.93 5.82 -4.48
N LEU A 5 -20.98 5.29 -5.28
CA LEU A 5 -20.77 3.89 -5.62
C LEU A 5 -21.61 3.34 -6.79
N SER A 6 -21.25 3.73 -8.02
CA SER A 6 -21.29 2.75 -9.12
C SER A 6 -20.23 1.67 -8.84
N PRO A 7 -20.54 0.35 -8.87
CA PRO A 7 -19.63 -0.73 -8.47
C PRO A 7 -18.42 -0.96 -9.40
N SER A 8 -18.19 -0.10 -10.38
CA SER A 8 -17.30 -0.37 -11.51
C SER A 8 -15.80 -0.08 -11.26
N SER A 9 -15.34 0.16 -10.03
CA SER A 9 -13.93 0.49 -9.77
C SER A 9 -13.32 -0.12 -8.51
N VAL A 10 -13.83 -1.27 -8.07
CA VAL A 10 -13.23 -2.05 -6.96
C VAL A 10 -11.90 -2.64 -7.43
N ILE A 11 -10.93 -2.79 -6.52
CA ILE A 11 -9.78 -3.72 -6.66
C ILE A 11 -10.17 -4.87 -7.59
N PRO A 12 -9.37 -5.20 -8.63
CA PRO A 12 -9.76 -6.22 -9.59
C PRO A 12 -10.19 -7.48 -8.85
N SER A 13 -11.38 -7.99 -9.18
CA SER A 13 -11.93 -9.25 -8.65
C SER A 13 -11.02 -10.46 -8.92
N ILE A 14 -9.94 -10.26 -9.66
CA ILE A 14 -8.94 -11.23 -10.09
C ILE A 14 -7.86 -11.43 -9.02
N LEU A 15 -7.52 -10.41 -8.21
CA LEU A 15 -6.47 -10.56 -7.19
C LEU A 15 -7.01 -11.32 -5.98
N ASP A 16 -6.52 -12.54 -5.78
CA ASP A 16 -6.89 -13.32 -4.61
C ASP A 16 -6.26 -12.72 -3.34
N LEU A 17 -7.10 -12.17 -2.45
CA LEU A 17 -6.66 -11.57 -1.19
C LEU A 17 -5.95 -12.56 -0.25
N ARG A 18 -6.08 -13.88 -0.49
CA ARG A 18 -5.34 -14.93 0.22
C ARG A 18 -3.88 -15.04 -0.25
N ALA A 19 -3.60 -14.56 -1.46
CA ALA A 19 -2.27 -14.45 -2.03
C ALA A 19 -1.51 -13.22 -1.54
N VAL A 20 -2.18 -12.31 -0.84
CA VAL A 20 -1.61 -11.05 -0.36
C VAL A 20 -1.43 -11.14 1.14
N GLY A 21 -0.20 -10.95 1.58
CA GLY A 21 0.12 -10.94 2.99
C GLY A 21 -0.39 -9.68 3.68
N LEU A 22 -0.52 -9.79 4.99
CA LEU A 22 -1.05 -8.74 5.86
C LEU A 22 -0.35 -7.39 5.72
N LEU A 23 0.95 -7.37 5.41
CA LEU A 23 1.72 -6.13 5.22
C LEU A 23 1.73 -5.66 3.75
N GLY A 24 1.00 -6.33 2.85
CA GLY A 24 0.98 -6.02 1.43
C GLY A 24 2.04 -6.76 0.60
N ASP A 25 2.76 -7.72 1.19
CA ASP A 25 3.63 -8.60 0.42
C ASP A 25 2.82 -9.52 -0.49
N LEU A 26 3.13 -9.54 -1.78
CA LEU A 26 2.53 -10.48 -2.72
C LEU A 26 3.18 -11.84 -2.56
N ARG A 27 2.35 -12.88 -2.54
CA ARG A 27 2.79 -14.27 -2.40
C ARG A 27 2.47 -15.04 -3.66
N GLY A 28 3.45 -15.82 -4.10
CA GLY A 28 3.32 -16.74 -5.22
C GLY A 28 3.81 -18.13 -4.86
N VAL A 29 3.54 -19.11 -5.71
CA VAL A 29 4.12 -20.44 -5.54
C VAL A 29 5.62 -20.44 -5.84
N CYS A 30 6.38 -21.32 -5.19
CA CYS A 30 7.84 -21.39 -5.38
C CYS A 30 8.29 -21.70 -6.81
N GLY A 31 7.42 -22.30 -7.64
CA GLY A 31 7.65 -22.60 -9.05
C GLY A 31 7.09 -21.59 -10.04
N THR A 32 6.69 -20.40 -9.58
CA THR A 32 6.08 -19.38 -10.44
C THR A 32 7.00 -18.98 -11.59
N SER A 33 6.49 -19.02 -12.82
CA SER A 33 7.19 -18.59 -14.03
C SER A 33 6.83 -17.16 -14.45
N HIS A 34 5.95 -16.49 -13.70
CA HIS A 34 5.42 -15.17 -14.05
C HIS A 34 6.37 -14.01 -13.73
N LEU A 35 7.38 -14.25 -12.88
CA LEU A 35 8.41 -13.27 -12.54
C LEU A 35 9.57 -13.28 -13.53
N MET A 36 10.11 -12.10 -13.79
CA MET A 36 11.31 -11.90 -14.60
C MET A 36 12.54 -12.46 -13.89
N LYS A 37 13.42 -13.10 -14.66
CA LYS A 37 14.62 -13.77 -14.15
C LYS A 37 15.55 -12.78 -13.45
N GLU A 38 15.68 -11.59 -14.03
CA GLU A 38 16.47 -10.48 -13.50
C GLU A 38 16.09 -10.15 -12.06
N VAL A 39 14.79 -10.13 -11.72
CA VAL A 39 14.32 -9.85 -10.36
C VAL A 39 14.57 -11.03 -9.42
N MET A 40 14.42 -12.27 -9.93
CA MET A 40 14.68 -13.48 -9.15
C MET A 40 16.15 -13.65 -8.80
N GLU A 41 17.06 -13.08 -9.59
CA GLU A 41 18.51 -13.12 -9.36
C GLU A 41 19.00 -12.00 -8.43
N LEU A 42 18.18 -10.99 -8.14
CA LEU A 42 18.56 -9.92 -7.23
C LEU A 42 18.67 -10.42 -5.78
N PRO A 43 19.84 -10.25 -5.13
CA PRO A 43 20.05 -10.76 -3.78
C PRO A 43 19.04 -10.19 -2.77
N GLY A 44 18.29 -11.09 -2.14
CA GLY A 44 17.40 -10.76 -1.03
C GLY A 44 16.18 -9.89 -1.39
N VAL A 45 15.91 -9.61 -2.67
CA VAL A 45 14.71 -8.88 -3.10
C VAL A 45 13.46 -9.68 -2.81
N VAL A 46 13.44 -10.96 -3.20
CA VAL A 46 12.36 -11.90 -2.89
C VAL A 46 12.77 -12.85 -1.77
N SER A 47 11.81 -13.31 -0.98
CA SER A 47 12.04 -14.37 0.02
C SER A 47 11.44 -15.68 -0.46
N LYS A 48 12.26 -16.73 -0.56
CA LYS A 48 11.78 -18.09 -0.84
C LYS A 48 11.62 -18.85 0.47
N LYS A 49 10.38 -19.18 0.83
CA LYS A 49 10.05 -20.07 1.95
C LYS A 49 9.69 -21.45 1.40
N GLN A 50 9.51 -22.44 2.30
CA GLN A 50 9.27 -23.84 1.92
C GLN A 50 8.08 -24.02 0.97
N ASN A 51 7.03 -23.19 1.11
CA ASN A 51 5.76 -23.35 0.39
C ASN A 51 5.40 -22.18 -0.53
N PHE A 52 6.07 -21.03 -0.42
CA PHE A 52 5.74 -19.84 -1.22
C PHE A 52 6.95 -18.91 -1.41
N LEU A 53 6.81 -18.02 -2.38
CA LEU A 53 7.69 -16.91 -2.68
C LEU A 53 7.00 -15.61 -2.22
N SER A 54 7.70 -14.75 -1.48
CA SER A 54 7.21 -13.42 -1.08
C SER A 54 7.92 -12.32 -1.84
N SER A 55 7.16 -11.27 -2.22
CA SER A 55 7.67 -10.07 -2.87
C SER A 55 8.59 -9.23 -1.98
N ARG A 56 8.60 -9.45 -0.65
CA ARG A 56 9.43 -8.71 0.29
C ARG A 56 10.44 -9.64 0.95
N GLY A 57 11.68 -9.59 0.46
CA GLY A 57 12.82 -10.29 1.04
C GLY A 57 13.62 -9.46 2.04
N PHE A 58 14.76 -9.99 2.48
CA PHE A 58 15.64 -9.32 3.44
C PHE A 58 16.08 -7.92 2.97
N ALA A 59 16.28 -7.71 1.67
CA ALA A 59 16.66 -6.41 1.10
C ALA A 59 15.56 -5.33 1.26
N TYR A 60 14.35 -5.69 1.68
CA TYR A 60 13.31 -4.72 2.03
C TYR A 60 13.63 -4.02 3.36
N TYR A 61 14.16 -4.78 4.34
CA TYR A 61 14.37 -4.34 5.73
C TYR A 61 15.84 -4.21 6.12
N GLU A 62 16.76 -4.25 5.17
CA GLU A 62 18.19 -4.21 5.45
C GLU A 62 18.64 -2.85 6.04
N PRO A 63 19.51 -2.86 7.07
CA PRO A 63 20.15 -1.66 7.58
C PRO A 63 21.23 -1.21 6.59
N LYS A 64 21.04 -0.03 6.00
CA LYS A 64 21.87 0.54 4.93
C LYS A 64 21.98 2.04 5.13
N THR A 65 23.09 2.63 4.69
CA THR A 65 23.24 4.09 4.69
C THR A 65 22.34 4.73 3.62
N CYS A 66 22.07 6.03 3.73
CA CYS A 66 21.35 6.78 2.70
C CYS A 66 22.02 6.65 1.32
N ASP A 67 23.35 6.65 1.24
CA ASP A 67 24.09 6.44 -0.01
C ASP A 67 23.83 5.05 -0.61
N GLU A 68 23.89 3.99 0.20
CA GLU A 68 23.62 2.62 -0.23
C GLU A 68 22.16 2.45 -0.68
N LEU A 69 21.22 3.04 0.07
CA LEU A 69 19.80 3.04 -0.29
C LEU A 69 19.56 3.76 -1.62
N LEU A 70 20.14 4.95 -1.80
CA LEU A 70 20.00 5.71 -3.04
C LEU A 70 20.61 4.97 -4.23
N ALA A 71 21.79 4.37 -4.07
CA ALA A 71 22.40 3.55 -5.12
C ALA A 71 21.49 2.38 -5.52
N THR A 72 20.88 1.71 -4.54
CA THR A 72 19.94 0.61 -4.76
C THR A 72 18.68 1.08 -5.50
N ILE A 73 18.10 2.21 -5.11
CA ILE A 73 16.95 2.83 -5.78
C ILE A 73 17.27 3.09 -7.26
N LYS A 74 18.42 3.67 -7.56
CA LYS A 74 18.85 3.95 -8.93
C LYS A 74 19.06 2.67 -9.73
N TYR A 75 19.65 1.65 -9.13
CA TYR A 75 19.84 0.35 -9.78
C TYR A 75 18.49 -0.31 -10.11
N TYR A 76 17.55 -0.34 -9.16
CA TYR A 76 16.23 -0.91 -9.40
C TYR A 76 15.42 -0.10 -10.42
N ALA A 77 15.53 1.23 -10.42
CA ALA A 77 14.90 2.09 -11.41
C ALA A 77 15.39 1.80 -12.83
N ASP A 78 16.68 1.50 -13.00
CA ASP A 78 17.25 1.07 -14.29
C ASP A 78 16.75 -0.32 -14.72
N ILE A 79 16.52 -1.23 -13.78
CA ILE A 79 15.92 -2.53 -14.10
C ILE A 79 14.45 -2.35 -14.53
N ILE A 80 13.66 -1.56 -13.79
CA ILE A 80 12.23 -1.31 -14.10
C ILE A 80 12.03 -0.86 -15.54
N THR A 81 12.91 -0.01 -16.09
CA THR A 81 12.79 0.51 -17.47
C THR A 81 13.16 -0.52 -18.53
N LYS A 82 14.07 -1.44 -18.21
CA LYS A 82 14.53 -2.49 -19.12
C LYS A 82 13.57 -3.67 -19.16
N LEU A 83 12.82 -3.92 -18.09
CA LEU A 83 11.85 -5.01 -18.03
C LEU A 83 10.70 -4.81 -19.03
N GLN A 84 10.53 -5.79 -19.91
CA GLN A 84 9.44 -5.86 -20.88
C GLN A 84 8.78 -7.22 -20.80
N CYS A 85 7.47 -7.28 -21.04
CA CYS A 85 6.78 -8.56 -21.13
C CYS A 85 7.38 -9.42 -22.25
N THR A 86 7.42 -10.73 -22.06
CA THR A 86 7.78 -11.74 -23.07
C THR A 86 6.61 -12.69 -23.28
N ASP A 87 6.70 -13.61 -24.24
CA ASP A 87 5.64 -14.60 -24.49
C ASP A 87 5.36 -15.51 -23.28
N LYS A 88 6.33 -15.64 -22.36
CA LYS A 88 6.25 -16.54 -21.20
C LYS A 88 6.23 -15.82 -19.85
N GLN A 89 6.68 -14.57 -19.77
CA GLN A 89 6.87 -13.84 -18.52
C GLN A 89 6.25 -12.45 -18.59
N CYS A 90 5.58 -12.04 -17.52
CA CYS A 90 5.00 -10.70 -17.42
C CYS A 90 5.94 -9.78 -16.63
N ALA A 91 6.25 -8.60 -17.17
CA ALA A 91 7.10 -7.65 -16.46
C ALA A 91 6.39 -6.99 -15.27
N VAL A 92 5.06 -6.91 -15.29
CA VAL A 92 4.26 -6.13 -14.34
C VAL A 92 4.46 -6.58 -12.88
N PRO A 93 4.35 -7.88 -12.53
CA PRO A 93 4.64 -8.33 -11.17
C PRO A 93 6.05 -7.95 -10.71
N SER A 94 7.06 -8.11 -11.57
CA SER A 94 8.45 -7.74 -11.28
C SER A 94 8.65 -6.24 -11.10
N LYS A 95 7.98 -5.41 -11.91
CA LYS A 95 7.99 -3.93 -11.77
C LYS A 95 7.35 -3.49 -10.45
N TYR A 96 6.26 -4.14 -10.03
CA TYR A 96 5.66 -3.89 -8.71
C TYR A 96 6.65 -4.14 -7.58
N ILE A 97 7.33 -5.30 -7.58
CA ILE A 97 8.29 -5.65 -6.52
C ILE A 97 9.37 -4.57 -6.40
N LEU A 98 9.99 -4.20 -7.52
CA LEU A 98 11.04 -3.20 -7.53
C LEU A 98 10.53 -1.81 -7.11
N ALA A 99 9.32 -1.42 -7.54
CA ALA A 99 8.72 -0.15 -7.16
C ALA A 99 8.39 -0.09 -5.66
N ASP A 100 7.86 -1.17 -5.06
CA ASP A 100 7.62 -1.29 -3.62
C ASP A 100 8.92 -1.16 -2.82
N HIS A 101 9.97 -1.87 -3.25
CA HIS A 101 11.30 -1.73 -2.66
C HIS A 101 11.86 -0.30 -2.77
N CYS A 102 11.72 0.36 -3.92
CA CYS A 102 12.16 1.74 -4.10
C CYS A 102 11.38 2.72 -3.21
N LEU A 103 10.05 2.58 -3.16
CA LEU A 103 9.16 3.43 -2.36
C LEU A 103 9.58 3.44 -0.90
N VAL A 104 9.76 2.27 -0.28
CA VAL A 104 10.15 2.21 1.14
C VAL A 104 11.55 2.75 1.38
N LYS A 105 12.51 2.48 0.49
CA LYS A 105 13.86 3.03 0.62
C LYS A 105 13.86 4.56 0.52
N LEU A 106 13.04 5.14 -0.36
CA LEU A 106 12.88 6.60 -0.48
C LEU A 106 12.27 7.19 0.79
N LEU A 107 11.21 6.58 1.33
CA LEU A 107 10.60 7.04 2.58
C LEU A 107 11.58 6.98 3.76
N ARG A 108 12.45 5.96 3.81
CA ARG A 108 13.52 5.85 4.81
C ARG A 108 14.54 6.97 4.69
N ILE A 109 14.94 7.32 3.45
CA ILE A 109 15.82 8.47 3.20
C ILE A 109 15.12 9.76 3.66
N ILE A 110 13.86 9.98 3.28
CA ILE A 110 13.10 11.17 3.67
C ILE A 110 13.04 11.28 5.21
N ASP A 111 12.70 10.20 5.92
CA ASP A 111 12.65 10.22 7.39
C ASP A 111 13.96 10.70 8.03
N SER A 112 15.11 10.26 7.48
CA SER A 112 16.44 10.68 7.90
C SER A 112 16.69 12.16 7.63
N LEU A 113 16.41 12.61 6.40
CA LEU A 113 16.63 14.00 5.98
C LEU A 113 15.77 14.98 6.79
N LEU A 114 14.52 14.61 7.11
CA LEU A 114 13.65 15.43 7.94
C LEU A 114 14.15 15.62 9.38
N GLY A 115 15.10 14.79 9.83
CA GLY A 115 15.76 14.94 11.13
C GLY A 115 16.98 15.88 11.13
N VAL A 116 17.36 16.43 9.97
CA VAL A 116 18.60 17.19 9.79
C VAL A 116 18.29 18.71 9.74
N PRO A 117 18.84 19.54 10.66
CA PRO A 117 18.45 20.95 10.78
C PRO A 117 18.65 21.82 9.54
N GLN A 118 19.67 21.52 8.72
CA GLN A 118 20.01 22.29 7.53
C GLN A 118 19.22 21.92 6.28
N ILE A 119 18.34 20.91 6.36
CA ILE A 119 17.57 20.44 5.21
C ILE A 119 16.46 21.43 4.88
N THR A 120 16.38 21.78 3.59
CA THR A 120 15.37 22.68 3.03
C THR A 120 14.29 21.90 2.29
N ASN A 121 13.17 22.56 1.98
CA ASN A 121 12.07 21.91 1.27
C ASN A 121 12.49 21.44 -0.13
N GLU A 122 13.35 22.22 -0.78
CA GLU A 122 13.94 21.96 -2.08
C GLU A 122 14.79 20.69 -2.11
N ASP A 123 15.42 20.34 -0.98
CA ASP A 123 16.19 19.10 -0.84
C ASP A 123 15.28 17.86 -0.78
N ILE A 124 14.03 18.02 -0.33
CA ILE A 124 13.09 16.91 -0.07
C ILE A 124 12.15 16.66 -1.25
N ILE A 125 11.71 17.70 -1.96
CA ILE A 125 10.74 17.60 -3.07
C ILE A 125 11.11 16.48 -4.08
N PRO A 126 12.35 16.35 -4.57
CA PRO A 126 12.69 15.31 -5.53
C PRO A 126 12.44 13.89 -4.99
N PHE A 127 12.67 13.66 -3.69
CA PHE A 127 12.42 12.37 -3.07
C PHE A 127 10.92 12.09 -2.93
N ILE A 128 10.11 13.09 -2.61
CA ILE A 128 8.64 12.98 -2.57
C ILE A 128 8.09 12.65 -3.96
N ASP A 129 8.57 13.33 -5.01
CA ASP A 129 8.21 13.06 -6.40
C ASP A 129 8.58 11.60 -6.78
N GLY A 130 9.75 11.11 -6.33
CA GLY A 130 10.17 9.73 -6.50
C GLY A 130 9.27 8.71 -5.80
N VAL A 131 8.82 9.01 -4.57
CA VAL A 131 7.87 8.18 -3.81
C VAL A 131 6.53 8.07 -4.56
N LYS A 132 6.00 9.21 -5.03
CA LYS A 132 4.76 9.24 -5.81
C LYS A 132 4.88 8.43 -7.11
N ALA A 133 5.99 8.55 -7.83
CA ALA A 133 6.23 7.78 -9.06
C ALA A 133 6.26 6.25 -8.80
N CYS A 134 6.81 5.81 -7.67
CA CYS A 134 6.76 4.39 -7.28
C CYS A 134 5.31 3.97 -6.94
N ALA A 135 4.56 4.81 -6.22
CA ALA A 135 3.16 4.57 -5.92
C ALA A 135 2.28 4.49 -7.17
N GLU A 136 2.58 5.25 -8.24
CA GLU A 136 1.89 5.15 -9.53
C GLU A 136 2.09 3.77 -10.20
N ILE A 137 3.30 3.20 -10.16
CA ILE A 137 3.56 1.83 -10.63
C ILE A 137 2.77 0.82 -9.79
N ILE A 138 2.75 0.99 -8.47
CA ILE A 138 2.02 0.12 -7.55
C ILE A 138 0.52 0.16 -7.86
N CYS A 139 -0.08 1.35 -7.91
CA CYS A 139 -1.50 1.54 -8.18
C CYS A 139 -1.90 0.99 -9.55
N SER A 140 -1.13 1.31 -10.59
CA SER A 140 -1.39 0.82 -11.94
C SER A 140 -1.32 -0.71 -12.04
N THR A 141 -0.33 -1.32 -11.39
CA THR A 141 -0.18 -2.78 -11.32
C THR A 141 -1.36 -3.44 -10.63
N LEU A 142 -1.74 -2.92 -9.46
CA LEU A 142 -2.84 -3.47 -8.66
C LEU A 142 -4.22 -3.24 -9.31
N THR A 143 -4.38 -2.21 -10.15
CA THR A 143 -5.64 -1.90 -10.86
C THR A 143 -5.68 -2.40 -12.31
N GLY A 144 -4.63 -3.05 -12.80
CA GLY A 144 -4.54 -3.47 -14.21
C GLY A 144 -4.52 -2.30 -15.20
N ARG A 145 -4.04 -1.13 -14.79
CA ARG A 145 -3.95 0.08 -15.64
C ARG A 145 -2.53 0.25 -16.18
N LYS A 146 -2.39 0.98 -17.28
CA LYS A 146 -1.06 1.38 -17.80
C LYS A 146 -0.48 2.48 -16.89
N SER A 147 0.80 2.36 -16.55
CA SER A 147 1.59 3.46 -15.96
C SER A 147 2.59 4.02 -16.94
N SER A 148 2.74 5.34 -16.95
CA SER A 148 3.94 6.00 -17.45
C SER A 148 4.93 6.14 -16.30
N PHE A 149 6.06 5.44 -16.35
CA PHE A 149 7.15 5.62 -15.39
C PHE A 149 8.29 6.40 -16.04
N SER A 150 8.68 7.53 -15.44
CA SER A 150 9.85 8.28 -15.87
C SER A 150 11.06 7.93 -14.98
N PRO A 151 12.06 7.19 -15.48
CA PRO A 151 13.22 6.81 -14.67
C PRO A 151 14.09 7.98 -14.24
N SER A 152 14.04 9.09 -14.98
CA SER A 152 14.81 10.29 -14.66
C SER A 152 14.47 10.84 -13.28
N LEU A 153 13.25 10.61 -12.78
CA LEU A 153 12.83 11.01 -11.43
C LEU A 153 13.66 10.34 -10.33
N LEU A 154 14.08 9.08 -10.53
CA LEU A 154 14.89 8.35 -9.56
C LEU A 154 16.39 8.43 -9.87
N GLN A 155 16.77 8.38 -11.16
CA GLN A 155 18.18 8.41 -11.57
C GLN A 155 18.88 9.73 -11.19
N ASN A 156 18.15 10.84 -11.26
CA ASN A 156 18.71 12.18 -11.03
C ASN A 156 18.73 12.59 -9.54
N LEU A 157 18.18 11.77 -8.64
CA LEU A 157 18.20 12.05 -7.20
C LEU A 157 19.64 12.19 -6.69
N LYS A 158 19.85 13.17 -5.80
CA LYS A 158 21.12 13.43 -5.14
C LYS A 158 20.87 13.70 -3.68
N LEU A 159 21.69 13.11 -2.82
CA LEU A 159 21.62 13.38 -1.39
C LEU A 159 22.25 14.75 -1.09
N PRO A 160 21.65 15.51 -0.15
CA PRO A 160 22.28 16.71 0.39
C PRO A 160 23.65 16.40 1.00
N ALA A 161 24.57 17.37 0.92
CA ALA A 161 25.94 17.17 1.36
C ALA A 161 26.02 16.72 2.82
N GLY A 162 26.83 15.68 3.09
CA GLY A 162 27.05 15.16 4.44
C GLY A 162 25.91 14.31 5.00
N THR A 163 24.86 13.97 4.23
CA THR A 163 23.77 13.11 4.71
C THR A 163 23.92 11.63 4.34
N GLY A 164 24.84 11.32 3.41
CA GLY A 164 24.99 9.99 2.83
C GLY A 164 25.31 8.85 3.80
N HIS A 165 26.02 9.15 4.90
CA HIS A 165 26.44 8.17 5.90
C HIS A 165 25.36 7.85 6.95
N GLN A 166 24.23 8.55 6.95
CA GLN A 166 23.15 8.31 7.91
C GLN A 166 22.51 6.95 7.65
N VAL A 167 22.20 6.21 8.72
CA VAL A 167 21.52 4.92 8.65
C VAL A 167 20.08 5.11 9.12
N PRO A 168 19.10 5.24 8.21
CA PRO A 168 17.71 5.39 8.61
C PRO A 168 17.15 4.11 9.22
N ARG A 169 16.07 4.28 10.01
CA ARG A 169 15.28 3.17 10.53
C ARG A 169 14.86 2.21 9.41
N THR A 170 14.84 0.92 9.71
CA THR A 170 14.58 -0.14 8.72
C THR A 170 13.09 -0.36 8.47
N TYR A 171 12.27 -0.15 9.50
CA TYR A 171 10.83 -0.39 9.45
C TYR A 171 10.06 0.91 9.32
N ILE A 172 9.17 0.93 8.33
CA ILE A 172 8.14 1.95 8.16
C ILE A 172 6.82 1.20 8.30
N GLU A 173 5.97 1.62 9.24
CA GLU A 173 4.64 1.03 9.43
C GLU A 173 3.71 1.45 8.27
N GLY A 174 2.55 0.79 8.09
CA GLY A 174 1.50 1.27 7.19
C GLY A 174 1.72 1.05 5.68
N ASP A 175 2.65 0.20 5.25
CA ASP A 175 2.98 -0.03 3.83
C ASP A 175 2.08 -1.07 3.12
N ASN A 176 0.84 -1.27 3.58
CA ASN A 176 -0.13 -2.11 2.89
C ASN A 176 -0.82 -1.34 1.74
N HIS A 177 -0.24 -1.46 0.56
CA HIS A 177 -0.68 -0.76 -0.65
C HIS A 177 -2.10 -1.14 -1.10
N LEU A 178 -2.47 -2.42 -0.97
CA LEU A 178 -3.75 -2.92 -1.45
C LEU A 178 -4.92 -2.31 -0.67
N LEU A 179 -4.81 -2.26 0.65
CA LEU A 179 -5.86 -1.73 1.51
C LEU A 179 -5.93 -0.22 1.49
N THR A 180 -4.77 0.43 1.34
CA THR A 180 -4.72 1.86 1.08
C THR A 180 -5.43 2.19 -0.23
N LEU A 181 -5.15 1.43 -1.29
CA LEU A 181 -5.80 1.63 -2.58
C LEU A 181 -7.32 1.42 -2.46
N ALA A 182 -7.75 0.40 -1.73
CA ALA A 182 -9.17 0.18 -1.41
C ALA A 182 -9.78 1.41 -0.72
N ALA A 183 -9.12 1.92 0.32
CA ALA A 183 -9.56 3.09 1.06
C ALA A 183 -9.66 4.34 0.19
N ALA A 184 -8.67 4.58 -0.67
CA ALA A 184 -8.67 5.69 -1.62
C ALA A 184 -9.77 5.59 -2.68
N GLN A 185 -10.24 4.39 -2.99
CA GLN A 185 -11.33 4.15 -3.95
C GLN A 185 -12.73 4.32 -3.33
N ILE A 186 -12.88 4.15 -2.02
CA ILE A 186 -14.16 4.37 -1.31
C ILE A 186 -14.52 5.87 -1.31
N ASP A 187 -13.54 6.74 -1.08
CA ASP A 187 -13.72 8.20 -1.04
C ASP A 187 -12.78 8.90 -2.05
N VAL A 188 -13.16 8.88 -3.33
CA VAL A 188 -12.34 9.49 -4.39
C VAL A 188 -12.40 11.02 -4.32
N CYS A 189 -11.24 11.67 -4.19
CA CYS A 189 -11.14 13.13 -4.09
C CYS A 189 -10.02 13.70 -5.00
N PRO A 190 -10.25 13.79 -6.33
CA PRO A 190 -9.19 14.06 -7.31
C PRO A 190 -8.61 15.48 -7.22
N ASP A 191 -9.42 16.47 -6.81
CA ASP A 191 -9.01 17.87 -6.65
C ASP A 191 -8.50 18.19 -5.22
N SER A 192 -7.97 17.19 -4.52
CA SER A 192 -7.41 17.34 -3.19
C SER A 192 -5.89 17.17 -3.20
N SER A 193 -5.15 18.16 -2.70
CA SER A 193 -3.76 17.93 -2.31
C SER A 193 -3.71 16.96 -1.13
N VAL A 194 -2.83 15.96 -1.20
CA VAL A 194 -2.68 14.92 -0.19
C VAL A 194 -1.50 15.28 0.71
N ILE A 195 -1.70 15.16 2.02
CA ILE A 195 -0.66 15.33 3.05
C ILE A 195 -0.57 14.03 3.84
N GLY A 196 0.55 13.32 3.70
CA GLY A 196 0.84 12.12 4.46
C GLY A 196 1.55 12.40 5.78
N VAL A 197 1.10 11.75 6.84
CA VAL A 197 1.83 11.74 8.12
C VAL A 197 3.02 10.80 8.00
N MET A 198 4.24 11.31 8.24
CA MET A 198 5.47 10.52 8.14
C MET A 198 5.49 9.32 9.09
N LEU A 199 6.31 8.32 8.72
CA LEU A 199 6.29 6.96 9.24
C LEU A 199 5.10 6.18 8.65
N GLY A 200 4.10 5.86 9.47
CA GLY A 200 2.94 5.06 9.06
C GLY A 200 2.23 5.59 7.81
N GLY A 201 1.76 6.84 7.88
CA GLY A 201 0.90 7.44 6.86
C GLY A 201 1.55 7.85 5.54
N ALA A 202 2.88 7.80 5.40
CA ALA A 202 3.54 8.33 4.20
C ALA A 202 3.35 7.42 2.99
N ALA A 203 3.48 6.10 3.18
CA ALA A 203 3.21 5.13 2.14
C ALA A 203 1.73 5.15 1.74
N THR A 204 0.84 5.28 2.72
CA THR A 204 -0.61 5.30 2.46
C THR A 204 -1.02 6.58 1.70
N ALA A 205 -0.46 7.72 2.07
CA ALA A 205 -0.66 8.97 1.36
C ALA A 205 -0.13 8.92 -0.08
N ALA A 206 1.02 8.28 -0.32
CA ALA A 206 1.59 8.16 -1.66
C ALA A 206 0.68 7.36 -2.60
N VAL A 207 0.18 6.21 -2.15
CA VAL A 207 -0.78 5.39 -2.91
C VAL A 207 -2.09 6.15 -3.13
N THR A 208 -2.59 6.87 -2.12
CA THR A 208 -3.80 7.70 -2.23
C THR A 208 -3.62 8.82 -3.26
N ALA A 209 -2.49 9.54 -3.20
CA ALA A 209 -2.15 10.61 -4.14
C ALA A 209 -2.02 10.08 -5.57
N ALA A 210 -1.42 8.91 -5.77
CA ALA A 210 -1.36 8.25 -7.07
C ALA A 210 -2.75 7.84 -7.58
N ALA A 211 -3.59 7.26 -6.71
CA ALA A 211 -4.95 6.84 -7.06
C ALA A 211 -5.85 8.03 -7.46
N TRP A 212 -5.70 9.18 -6.81
CA TRP A 212 -6.46 10.40 -7.09
C TRP A 212 -5.81 11.31 -8.14
N ASN A 213 -4.61 10.97 -8.62
CA ASN A 213 -3.79 11.83 -9.48
C ASN A 213 -3.55 13.23 -8.85
N SER A 214 -3.22 13.24 -7.57
CA SER A 214 -3.08 14.45 -6.76
C SER A 214 -1.63 14.71 -6.33
N GLU A 215 -1.34 15.94 -5.90
CA GLU A 215 -0.05 16.29 -5.30
C GLU A 215 0.17 15.56 -3.97
N LEU A 216 1.39 15.06 -3.75
CA LEU A 216 1.81 14.45 -2.49
C LEU A 216 2.67 15.44 -1.70
N ASN A 217 2.31 15.63 -0.44
CA ASN A 217 3.06 16.38 0.55
C ASN A 217 3.18 15.53 1.82
N LEU A 218 4.14 15.85 2.69
CA LEU A 218 4.43 15.08 3.88
C LEU A 218 4.59 16.00 5.10
N VAL A 219 4.26 15.47 6.26
CA VAL A 219 4.43 16.16 7.54
C VAL A 219 4.94 15.18 8.58
N LYS A 220 5.93 15.58 9.37
CA LYS A 220 6.47 14.75 10.45
C LYS A 220 6.01 15.30 11.78
N VAL A 221 5.02 14.63 12.37
CA VAL A 221 4.55 14.89 13.75
C VAL A 221 4.79 13.63 14.56
N SER A 222 5.78 13.68 15.45
CA SER A 222 6.08 12.63 16.42
C SER A 222 5.50 12.95 17.79
N ARG A 223 4.76 11.98 18.36
CA ARG A 223 4.29 12.01 19.75
C ARG A 223 5.06 11.05 20.67
N TYR A 224 5.97 10.26 20.11
CA TYR A 224 6.73 9.23 20.80
C TYR A 224 8.21 9.66 20.93
N ASP A 225 9.16 8.72 20.96
CA ASP A 225 10.58 8.91 21.33
C ASP A 225 11.33 10.08 20.64
N ASP A 226 10.77 10.62 19.55
CA ASP A 226 11.32 11.73 18.75
C ASP A 226 10.53 13.06 18.90
N ALA A 227 9.91 13.35 20.06
CA ALA A 227 9.12 14.59 20.26
C ALA A 227 9.91 15.89 19.96
N CYS A 228 11.24 15.85 20.07
CA CYS A 228 12.15 16.94 19.71
C CYS A 228 12.32 17.14 18.19
N SER A 229 11.82 16.21 17.37
CA SER A 229 11.94 16.19 15.91
C SER A 229 10.61 16.52 15.21
N ASN A 230 9.66 17.13 15.93
CA ASN A 230 8.41 17.62 15.35
C ASN A 230 8.71 18.66 14.27
N SER A 231 8.21 18.40 13.07
CA SER A 231 8.25 19.38 12.00
C SER A 231 7.04 20.29 12.10
N HIS A 232 7.29 21.59 12.21
CA HIS A 232 6.28 22.63 12.02
C HIS A 232 6.14 23.02 10.54
N HIS A 233 6.45 22.11 9.62
CA HIS A 233 6.49 22.37 8.18
C HIS A 233 5.78 21.27 7.39
N ILE A 234 5.11 21.67 6.31
CA ILE A 234 4.58 20.76 5.30
C ILE A 234 5.64 20.67 4.20
N TRP A 235 6.22 19.48 4.04
CA TRP A 235 7.25 19.21 3.03
C TRP A 235 6.58 18.81 1.72
N GLY A 236 7.01 19.44 0.63
CA GLY A 236 6.44 19.20 -0.70
C GLY A 236 6.16 20.48 -1.47
N ARG A 237 5.36 20.37 -2.52
CA ARG A 237 5.04 21.49 -3.41
C ARG A 237 4.00 22.41 -2.77
N ASN A 238 4.00 23.68 -3.15
CA ASN A 238 3.01 24.64 -2.68
C ASN A 238 1.59 24.16 -2.99
N ILE A 239 0.74 24.14 -1.96
CA ILE A 239 -0.68 23.75 -2.09
C ILE A 239 -1.45 24.97 -2.63
N PRO A 240 -2.07 24.87 -3.83
CA PRO A 240 -2.88 25.96 -4.36
C PRO A 240 -4.09 26.23 -3.47
N SER A 241 -4.42 27.51 -3.24
CA SER A 241 -5.55 27.91 -2.37
C SER A 241 -6.92 27.40 -2.83
N LYS A 242 -7.04 27.04 -4.12
CA LYS A 242 -8.25 26.49 -4.73
C LYS A 242 -8.44 24.98 -4.50
N ASN A 243 -7.37 24.27 -4.12
CA ASN A 243 -7.45 22.83 -3.93
C ASN A 243 -7.99 22.52 -2.53
N SER A 244 -8.78 21.46 -2.43
CA SER A 244 -9.07 20.88 -1.12
C SER A 244 -7.81 20.20 -0.56
N ILE A 245 -7.79 19.94 0.75
CA ILE A 245 -6.66 19.27 1.39
C ILE A 245 -7.15 18.02 2.12
N SER A 246 -6.41 16.93 1.98
CA SER A 246 -6.67 15.65 2.61
C SER A 246 -5.46 15.21 3.41
N ILE A 247 -5.61 15.05 4.72
CA ILE A 247 -4.58 14.47 5.58
C ILE A 247 -4.83 12.97 5.67
N ILE A 248 -3.81 12.18 5.37
CA ILE A 248 -3.86 10.71 5.38
C ILE A 248 -2.85 10.19 6.41
N ASP A 249 -3.33 9.35 7.32
CA ASP A 249 -2.52 8.55 8.24
C ASP A 249 -2.73 7.06 7.96
N ASP A 250 -1.83 6.19 8.44
CA ASP A 250 -2.03 4.74 8.31
C ASP A 250 -3.08 4.23 9.28
N ASN A 251 -3.10 4.74 10.51
CA ASN A 251 -4.04 4.32 11.54
C ASN A 251 -4.53 5.47 12.42
N CYS A 252 -5.77 5.39 12.90
CA CYS A 252 -6.32 6.34 13.87
C CYS A 252 -6.71 5.64 15.19
N GLY A 253 -5.92 5.89 16.24
CA GLY A 253 -6.20 5.43 17.60
C GLY A 253 -7.01 6.43 18.45
N THR A 254 -6.43 7.60 18.68
CA THR A 254 -7.01 8.70 19.50
C THR A 254 -7.31 9.96 18.67
N GLY A 255 -6.97 9.95 17.36
CA GLY A 255 -7.07 11.08 16.43
C GLY A 255 -6.19 12.27 16.78
N ASP A 256 -5.21 12.07 17.64
CA ASP A 256 -4.45 13.12 18.28
C ASP A 256 -3.35 13.66 17.35
N THR A 257 -2.66 12.77 16.62
CA THR A 257 -1.71 13.13 15.55
C THR A 257 -2.43 13.87 14.42
N LEU A 258 -3.52 13.31 13.90
CA LEU A 258 -4.35 13.94 12.87
C LEU A 258 -4.86 15.34 13.27
N ARG A 259 -5.25 15.54 14.54
CA ARG A 259 -5.64 16.88 15.04
C ARG A 259 -4.48 17.88 15.01
N GLN A 260 -3.29 17.49 15.45
CA GLN A 260 -2.12 18.38 15.40
C GLN A 260 -1.75 18.75 13.96
N VAL A 261 -1.77 17.77 13.07
CA VAL A 261 -1.52 18.00 11.64
C VAL A 261 -2.59 18.93 11.05
N ARG A 262 -3.87 18.74 11.39
CA ARG A 262 -4.95 19.64 10.97
C ARG A 262 -4.67 21.08 11.37
N ASP A 263 -4.31 21.30 12.63
CA ASP A 263 -4.10 22.64 13.16
C ASP A 263 -2.89 23.31 12.50
N LEU A 264 -1.82 22.54 12.22
CA LEU A 264 -0.68 22.99 11.43
C LEU A 264 -1.09 23.41 10.00
N VAL A 265 -1.86 22.55 9.31
CA VAL A 265 -2.33 22.79 7.94
C VAL A 265 -3.22 24.04 7.87
N ILE A 266 -4.17 24.18 8.80
CA ILE A 266 -5.03 25.37 8.88
C ILE A 266 -4.19 26.63 9.10
N THR A 267 -3.17 26.55 9.95
CA THR A 267 -2.29 27.68 10.25
C THR A 267 -1.51 28.13 9.01
N GLN A 268 -0.98 27.20 8.22
CA GLN A 268 -0.14 27.50 7.06
C GLN A 268 -0.93 27.82 5.79
N THR A 269 -2.05 27.15 5.57
CA THR A 269 -2.80 27.21 4.30
C THR A 269 -4.12 27.98 4.39
N ARG A 270 -4.63 28.21 5.61
CA ARG A 270 -5.99 28.73 5.88
C ARG A 270 -7.13 27.85 5.36
N ILE A 271 -6.83 26.65 4.88
CA ILE A 271 -7.81 25.67 4.41
C ILE A 271 -8.04 24.65 5.52
N ARG A 272 -9.30 24.29 5.76
CA ARG A 272 -9.65 23.19 6.67
C ARG A 272 -9.52 21.86 5.92
N PRO A 273 -8.55 21.00 6.27
CA PRO A 273 -8.37 19.72 5.60
C PRO A 273 -9.41 18.69 6.04
N LYS A 274 -9.70 17.74 5.17
CA LYS A 274 -10.40 16.49 5.50
C LYS A 274 -9.42 15.50 6.11
N LEU A 275 -9.79 14.87 7.23
CA LEU A 275 -8.96 13.89 7.94
C LEU A 275 -9.35 12.47 7.56
N ARG A 276 -8.35 11.64 7.24
CA ARG A 276 -8.52 10.22 6.89
C ARG A 276 -7.45 9.36 7.56
N ALA A 277 -7.79 8.11 7.81
CA ALA A 277 -6.84 7.08 8.19
C ALA A 277 -7.14 5.80 7.41
N THR A 278 -6.12 5.07 6.97
CA THR A 278 -6.32 3.77 6.30
C THR A 278 -6.91 2.74 7.26
N GLU A 279 -6.55 2.76 8.53
CA GLU A 279 -7.06 1.85 9.54
C GLU A 279 -7.73 2.61 10.68
N LEU A 280 -8.83 2.06 11.19
CA LEU A 280 -9.45 2.54 12.39
C LEU A 280 -9.19 1.58 13.54
N HIS A 281 -8.88 2.16 14.70
CA HIS A 281 -8.66 1.36 15.89
C HIS A 281 -10.01 0.99 16.53
N TRP A 282 -10.80 0.19 15.81
CA TRP A 282 -12.15 -0.21 16.21
C TRP A 282 -12.19 -0.88 17.58
N GLU A 283 -11.12 -1.56 17.99
CA GLU A 283 -10.95 -2.09 19.35
C GLU A 283 -11.23 -1.04 20.42
N LYS A 284 -10.58 0.13 20.32
CA LYS A 284 -10.70 1.16 21.33
C LYS A 284 -12.16 1.57 21.46
N LEU A 285 -12.83 1.72 20.32
CA LEU A 285 -14.25 2.01 20.27
C LEU A 285 -15.08 0.87 20.90
N LEU A 286 -14.79 -0.39 20.58
CA LEU A 286 -15.46 -1.58 21.15
C LEU A 286 -15.27 -1.65 22.67
N ARG A 287 -14.04 -1.53 23.18
CA ARG A 287 -13.72 -1.55 24.61
C ARG A 287 -14.47 -0.47 25.36
N THR A 288 -14.56 0.74 24.82
CA THR A 288 -15.23 1.86 25.50
C THR A 288 -16.76 1.83 25.33
N ARG A 289 -17.28 1.51 24.14
CA ARG A 289 -18.72 1.58 23.83
C ARG A 289 -19.49 0.32 24.21
N VAL A 290 -18.87 -0.85 24.09
CA VAL A 290 -19.52 -2.15 24.37
C VAL A 290 -19.14 -2.65 25.75
N TYR A 291 -17.85 -2.61 26.09
CA TYR A 291 -17.35 -3.16 27.36
C TYR A 291 -17.17 -2.12 28.48
N GLY A 292 -17.46 -0.85 28.23
CA GLY A 292 -17.48 0.19 29.27
C GLY A 292 -16.11 0.63 29.82
N TYR A 293 -15.00 0.37 29.11
CA TYR A 293 -13.67 0.82 29.54
C TYR A 293 -13.50 2.35 29.39
N SER A 294 -12.83 2.99 30.35
CA SER A 294 -12.60 4.45 30.39
C SER A 294 -11.47 4.96 29.46
N ASP A 295 -11.09 4.20 28.45
CA ASP A 295 -10.02 4.58 27.53
C ASP A 295 -10.37 5.87 26.79
N ARG A 296 -9.38 6.74 26.55
CA ARG A 296 -9.55 7.85 25.62
C ARG A 296 -9.63 7.29 24.21
N VAL A 297 -10.81 7.31 23.63
CA VAL A 297 -11.07 6.85 22.27
C VAL A 297 -11.20 8.02 21.31
N PHE A 298 -10.81 7.76 20.07
CA PHE A 298 -11.17 8.63 18.97
C PHE A 298 -12.70 8.65 18.79
N SER A 299 -13.30 9.83 18.56
CA SER A 299 -14.70 9.92 18.13
C SER A 299 -14.75 9.82 16.61
N PRO A 300 -15.48 8.85 16.02
CA PRO A 300 -15.67 8.74 14.57
C PRO A 300 -16.03 10.05 13.87
N GLU A 301 -16.76 10.93 14.55
CA GLU A 301 -17.15 12.27 14.06
C GLU A 301 -15.99 13.24 13.80
N PHE A 302 -14.78 12.95 14.31
CA PHE A 302 -13.60 13.78 14.05
C PHE A 302 -12.83 13.36 12.78
N LEU A 303 -13.23 12.29 12.11
CA LEU A 303 -12.72 11.89 10.80
C LEU A 303 -13.80 12.20 9.78
N ASP A 304 -13.39 12.83 8.68
CA ASP A 304 -14.31 13.11 7.58
C ASP A 304 -14.58 11.84 6.77
N VAL A 305 -13.67 10.85 6.84
CA VAL A 305 -13.77 9.56 6.14
C VAL A 305 -13.26 8.43 7.03
N LEU A 306 -14.08 7.39 7.14
CA LEU A 306 -13.81 6.21 7.93
C LEU A 306 -13.50 5.05 7.00
N THR A 307 -12.42 4.34 7.28
CA THR A 307 -12.02 3.14 6.54
C THR A 307 -12.43 1.89 7.30
N PRO A 308 -12.79 0.81 6.60
CA PRO A 308 -13.40 -0.34 7.25
C PRO A 308 -12.41 -1.23 8.00
N TRP A 309 -11.11 -0.91 8.04
CA TRP A 309 -10.05 -1.86 8.41
C TRP A 309 -9.74 -1.90 9.92
N CYS A 310 -9.54 -3.11 10.50
CA CYS A 310 -9.21 -3.34 11.92
C CYS A 310 -7.97 -4.22 12.20
N PHE A 311 -6.75 -3.69 12.06
CA PHE A 311 -5.50 -4.50 12.05
C PHE A 311 -4.98 -5.00 13.40
N ARG A 312 -4.90 -4.12 14.42
CA ARG A 312 -4.03 -4.34 15.61
C ARG A 312 -4.35 -5.60 16.40
N HIS A 313 -5.60 -6.05 16.37
CA HIS A 313 -6.02 -7.30 17.00
C HIS A 313 -5.66 -8.56 16.23
N HIS A 314 -5.53 -8.49 14.91
CA HIS A 314 -5.20 -9.67 14.12
C HIS A 314 -3.83 -10.23 14.55
N LYS A 315 -2.81 -9.38 14.74
CA LYS A 315 -1.48 -9.84 15.18
C LYS A 315 -1.52 -10.53 16.54
N VAL A 316 -2.33 -10.03 17.48
CA VAL A 316 -2.49 -10.60 18.83
C VAL A 316 -3.28 -11.91 18.78
N LEU A 317 -4.40 -11.94 18.06
CA LEU A 317 -5.21 -13.14 17.88
C LEU A 317 -4.42 -14.26 17.19
N ASN A 318 -3.64 -13.93 16.16
CA ASN A 318 -2.80 -14.93 15.51
C ASN A 318 -1.71 -15.46 16.43
N HIS A 319 -1.12 -14.61 17.27
CA HIS A 319 -0.16 -15.05 18.26
C HIS A 319 -0.79 -15.98 19.31
N LEU A 320 -1.99 -15.64 19.80
CA LEU A 320 -2.74 -16.44 20.77
C LEU A 320 -3.22 -17.78 20.19
N VAL A 321 -3.74 -17.77 18.96
CA VAL A 321 -4.15 -19.00 18.25
C VAL A 321 -2.94 -19.89 17.99
N ASN A 322 -1.81 -19.32 17.57
CA ASN A 322 -0.58 -20.09 17.40
C ASN A 322 -0.11 -20.69 18.74
N GLN A 323 -0.15 -19.94 19.85
CA GLN A 323 0.18 -20.46 21.18
C GLN A 323 -0.74 -21.63 21.57
N LEU A 324 -2.06 -21.46 21.45
CA LEU A 324 -3.05 -22.52 21.76
C LEU A 324 -2.84 -23.80 20.93
N LEU A 325 -2.53 -23.66 19.64
CA LEU A 325 -2.27 -24.81 18.76
C LEU A 325 -0.93 -25.51 19.06
N THR A 326 0.06 -24.76 19.56
CA THR A 326 1.38 -25.30 19.95
C THR A 326 1.29 -26.03 21.29
N ASP A 327 0.45 -25.52 22.22
CA ASP A 327 0.23 -26.10 23.55
C ASP A 327 -0.60 -27.39 23.53
N GLU A 328 -1.44 -27.61 22.50
CA GLU A 328 -2.26 -28.83 22.34
C GLU A 328 -1.51 -30.06 21.76
N GLY A 329 -0.19 -30.00 21.58
CA GLY A 329 0.61 -31.16 21.13
C GLY A 329 0.33 -31.63 19.69
N LYS A 330 -0.41 -30.84 18.89
CA LYS A 330 -0.66 -31.10 17.48
C LYS A 330 0.47 -30.52 16.62
N GLN A 331 1.49 -31.35 16.37
CA GLN A 331 2.56 -31.18 15.36
C GLN A 331 3.46 -29.92 15.51
N PRO A 332 4.79 -30.07 15.72
CA PRO A 332 5.72 -28.95 15.76
C PRO A 332 6.13 -28.41 14.37
N HIS A 333 5.43 -28.77 13.30
CA HIS A 333 5.84 -28.43 11.94
C HIS A 333 4.69 -27.83 11.13
N THR A 334 4.94 -26.59 10.66
CA THR A 334 4.37 -26.00 9.44
C THR A 334 2.90 -25.58 9.44
N THR A 335 2.52 -24.63 10.29
CA THR A 335 1.54 -23.61 9.89
C THR A 335 1.82 -22.36 10.70
N HIS A 336 2.80 -21.57 10.27
CA HIS A 336 2.67 -20.14 10.54
C HIS A 336 1.37 -19.77 9.84
N SER A 337 0.28 -19.58 10.60
CA SER A 337 -0.95 -18.97 10.10
C SER A 337 -0.55 -17.74 9.29
N TYR A 338 -0.51 -17.89 7.97
CA TYR A 338 0.02 -16.89 7.05
C TYR A 338 -1.06 -15.86 6.85
N THR A 339 -1.28 -15.00 7.86
CA THR A 339 -2.32 -13.96 7.76
C THR A 339 -2.30 -13.32 6.39
N THR A 340 -3.46 -13.35 5.77
CA THR A 340 -3.72 -12.80 4.46
C THR A 340 -4.57 -11.55 4.57
N THR A 341 -4.65 -10.78 3.50
CA THR A 341 -5.62 -9.68 3.42
C THR A 341 -7.06 -10.21 3.53
N ALA A 342 -7.36 -11.42 3.05
CA ALA A 342 -8.69 -12.03 3.17
C ALA A 342 -9.11 -12.29 4.63
N ASP A 343 -8.19 -12.80 5.46
CA ASP A 343 -8.43 -13.03 6.89
C ASP A 343 -8.77 -11.72 7.60
N TRP A 344 -8.05 -10.65 7.24
CA TRP A 344 -8.27 -9.33 7.80
C TRP A 344 -9.57 -8.68 7.34
N VAL A 345 -9.96 -8.82 6.06
CA VAL A 345 -11.29 -8.38 5.57
C VAL A 345 -12.39 -9.06 6.37
N SER A 346 -12.28 -10.38 6.57
CA SER A 346 -13.26 -11.18 7.32
C SER A 346 -13.34 -10.77 8.79
N TYR A 347 -12.18 -10.54 9.43
CA TYR A 347 -12.11 -10.03 10.80
C TYR A 347 -12.74 -8.65 10.93
N SER A 348 -12.40 -7.73 10.02
CA SER A 348 -12.92 -6.36 10.02
C SER A 348 -14.44 -6.34 9.82
N TYR A 349 -14.97 -7.19 8.93
CA TYR A 349 -16.40 -7.34 8.72
C TYR A 349 -17.12 -7.81 9.99
N SER A 350 -16.56 -8.82 10.65
CA SER A 350 -17.13 -9.38 11.88
C SER A 350 -17.19 -8.35 13.00
N LEU A 351 -16.10 -7.61 13.22
CA LEU A 351 -16.03 -6.60 14.27
C LEU A 351 -16.93 -5.39 13.96
N LEU A 352 -16.93 -4.93 12.70
CA LEU A 352 -17.82 -3.85 12.27
C LEU A 352 -19.30 -4.25 12.38
N SER A 353 -19.65 -5.52 12.16
CA SER A 353 -21.02 -6.01 12.32
C SER A 353 -21.47 -5.93 13.78
N VAL A 354 -20.61 -6.35 14.72
CA VAL A 354 -20.88 -6.21 16.16
C VAL A 354 -21.01 -4.74 16.54
N LEU A 355 -20.15 -3.86 16.02
CA LEU A 355 -20.24 -2.42 16.28
C LEU A 355 -21.52 -1.82 15.71
N TYR A 356 -21.93 -2.22 14.50
CA TYR A 356 -23.17 -1.75 13.87
C TYR A 356 -24.39 -2.03 14.74
N ASP A 357 -24.49 -3.24 15.31
CA ASP A 357 -25.58 -3.61 16.23
C ASP A 357 -25.62 -2.71 17.47
N THR A 358 -24.47 -2.14 17.87
CA THR A 358 -24.33 -1.27 19.04
C THR A 358 -24.35 0.23 18.73
N LEU A 359 -24.20 0.62 17.46
CA LEU A 359 -24.10 2.00 16.98
C LEU A 359 -25.31 2.34 16.10
N THR A 360 -26.51 2.25 16.69
CA THR A 360 -27.81 2.34 15.99
C THR A 360 -28.04 3.63 15.19
N ASP A 361 -27.28 4.69 15.45
CA ASP A 361 -27.39 5.99 14.77
C ASP A 361 -26.28 6.26 13.74
N SER A 362 -25.41 5.27 13.46
CA SER A 362 -24.29 5.47 12.54
C SER A 362 -24.70 5.32 11.07
N THR A 363 -24.56 6.40 10.29
CA THR A 363 -24.88 6.39 8.84
C THR A 363 -23.79 5.73 7.99
N TRP A 364 -22.55 5.68 8.48
CA TRP A 364 -21.38 5.17 7.76
C TRP A 364 -21.19 3.66 7.88
N ALA A 365 -21.68 3.03 8.96
CA ALA A 365 -21.42 1.61 9.23
C ALA A 365 -22.09 0.67 8.21
N PRO A 366 -23.35 0.89 7.77
CA PRO A 366 -23.97 0.08 6.71
C PRO A 366 -23.17 0.09 5.39
N GLU A 367 -22.65 1.25 5.00
CA GLU A 367 -21.89 1.41 3.75
C GLU A 367 -20.57 0.64 3.80
N LEU A 368 -19.84 0.75 4.91
CA LEU A 368 -18.60 0.02 5.13
C LEU A 368 -18.83 -1.50 5.22
N LEU A 369 -19.92 -1.95 5.84
CA LEU A 369 -20.31 -3.37 5.84
C LEU A 369 -20.63 -3.86 4.43
N GLY A 370 -21.38 -3.06 3.65
CA GLY A 370 -21.65 -3.34 2.25
C GLY A 370 -20.36 -3.51 1.45
N PHE A 371 -19.43 -2.56 1.55
CA PHE A 371 -18.13 -2.65 0.88
C PHE A 371 -17.34 -3.89 1.28
N LEU A 372 -17.16 -4.15 2.59
CA LEU A 372 -16.44 -5.33 3.06
C LEU A 372 -17.08 -6.62 2.59
N SER A 373 -18.41 -6.71 2.55
CA SER A 373 -19.11 -7.91 2.08
C SER A 373 -18.79 -8.26 0.62
N THR A 374 -18.48 -7.27 -0.21
CA THR A 374 -18.06 -7.50 -1.61
C THR A 374 -16.63 -8.05 -1.72
N LEU A 375 -15.80 -7.83 -0.70
CA LEU A 375 -14.41 -8.28 -0.64
C LEU A 375 -14.23 -9.59 0.14
N VAL A 376 -15.21 -9.97 0.96
CA VAL A 376 -15.24 -11.29 1.60
C VAL A 376 -15.28 -12.33 0.49
N SER A 377 -14.27 -13.22 0.49
CA SER A 377 -14.17 -14.25 -0.54
C SER A 377 -15.42 -15.14 -0.49
N PRO A 378 -16.26 -15.20 -1.55
CA PRO A 378 -17.57 -15.86 -1.48
C PRO A 378 -17.50 -17.39 -1.35
N GLN A 379 -16.33 -17.99 -1.50
CA GLN A 379 -16.16 -19.44 -1.54
C GLN A 379 -14.94 -19.87 -0.74
N LYS A 380 -15.13 -20.88 0.13
CA LYS A 380 -14.06 -21.79 0.51
C LYS A 380 -13.53 -22.41 -0.79
N MET A 381 -12.48 -21.86 -1.41
CA MET A 381 -11.80 -22.65 -2.44
C MET A 381 -11.16 -23.85 -1.76
N ASP A 382 -11.12 -24.96 -2.48
CA ASP A 382 -10.30 -26.11 -2.12
C ASP A 382 -8.90 -25.63 -1.76
N CYS A 383 -8.45 -26.00 -0.57
CA CYS A 383 -7.11 -25.72 -0.06
C CYS A 383 -5.99 -26.32 -0.95
N ASP A 384 -6.38 -27.13 -1.94
CA ASP A 384 -5.49 -27.87 -2.84
C ASP A 384 -5.06 -27.09 -4.08
N GLN A 385 -5.68 -25.95 -4.40
CA GLN A 385 -5.23 -25.14 -5.55
C GLN A 385 -4.15 -24.12 -5.15
N PRO A 386 -3.02 -24.05 -5.90
CA PRO A 386 -1.99 -23.07 -5.65
C PRO A 386 -2.46 -21.64 -5.93
N ILE A 387 -2.43 -20.83 -4.88
CA ILE A 387 -2.70 -19.39 -4.89
C ILE A 387 -1.41 -18.66 -5.33
N ASP A 388 -1.49 -17.85 -6.40
CA ASP A 388 -0.32 -17.14 -6.95
C ASP A 388 -0.68 -15.70 -7.38
N ALA A 389 -0.39 -14.72 -6.53
CA ALA A 389 -0.65 -13.30 -6.80
C ALA A 389 0.07 -12.81 -8.06
N PHE A 390 1.25 -13.35 -8.37
CA PHE A 390 2.02 -12.92 -9.54
C PHE A 390 1.36 -13.38 -10.84
N ARG A 391 0.74 -14.57 -10.84
CA ARG A 391 -0.10 -15.04 -11.94
C ARG A 391 -1.31 -14.14 -12.12
N ASP A 392 -2.02 -13.84 -11.05
CA ASP A 392 -3.25 -13.04 -11.09
C ASP A 392 -2.96 -11.63 -11.64
N ILE A 393 -1.86 -11.01 -11.19
CA ILE A 393 -1.37 -9.72 -11.73
C ILE A 393 -0.94 -9.84 -13.20
N ALA A 394 -0.30 -10.95 -13.59
CA ALA A 394 0.10 -11.16 -14.98
C ALA A 394 -1.11 -11.25 -15.93
N GLN A 395 -2.21 -11.85 -15.49
CA GLN A 395 -3.44 -12.00 -16.29
C GLN A 395 -4.16 -10.68 -16.54
N GLN A 396 -4.04 -9.70 -15.64
CA GLN A 396 -4.61 -8.36 -15.80
C GLN A 396 -3.66 -7.38 -16.50
N CYS A 397 -2.47 -7.81 -16.94
CA CYS A 397 -1.49 -6.95 -17.59
C CYS A 397 -1.98 -6.46 -18.97
N PRO A 398 -2.19 -5.14 -19.17
CA PRO A 398 -2.64 -4.62 -20.46
C PRO A 398 -1.68 -4.90 -21.62
N GLU A 399 -0.36 -4.93 -21.35
CA GLU A 399 0.68 -5.21 -22.37
C GLU A 399 0.63 -6.68 -22.84
N CYS A 400 0.34 -7.61 -21.93
CA CYS A 400 0.22 -9.04 -22.28
C CYS A 400 -1.08 -9.33 -23.04
N LEU A 401 -2.18 -8.69 -22.64
CA LEU A 401 -3.48 -8.87 -23.28
C LEU A 401 -3.49 -8.36 -24.74
N SER A 402 -2.86 -7.22 -25.03
CA SER A 402 -2.80 -6.67 -26.38
C SER A 402 -2.01 -7.56 -27.35
N ARG A 403 -0.88 -8.14 -26.91
CA ARG A 403 -0.05 -9.03 -27.74
C ARG A 403 -0.77 -10.33 -28.12
N ASN A 404 -1.53 -10.91 -27.20
CA ASN A 404 -2.32 -12.12 -27.49
C ASN A 404 -3.40 -11.87 -28.57
N CYS A 405 -3.91 -10.65 -28.67
CA CYS A 405 -4.84 -10.26 -29.73
C CYS A 405 -4.15 -10.09 -31.09
N GLU A 406 -2.95 -9.51 -31.12
CA GLU A 406 -2.15 -9.33 -32.35
C GLU A 406 -1.70 -10.68 -32.95
N PHE A 407 -1.32 -11.65 -32.12
CA PHE A 407 -0.99 -13.00 -32.58
C PHE A 407 -2.23 -13.79 -33.06
N GLY A 408 -3.40 -13.54 -32.50
CA GLY A 408 -4.66 -14.10 -32.96
C GLY A 408 -5.05 -13.60 -34.36
N ALA A 409 -4.86 -12.31 -34.62
CA ALA A 409 -5.11 -11.69 -35.92
C ALA A 409 -4.13 -12.18 -37.01
N ASN A 410 -2.84 -12.31 -36.69
CA ASN A 410 -1.83 -12.81 -37.63
C ASN A 410 -2.01 -14.30 -37.97
N ARG A 411 -2.57 -15.11 -37.06
CA ARG A 411 -2.94 -16.51 -37.36
C ARG A 411 -4.16 -16.61 -38.28
N SER A 412 -5.12 -15.68 -38.19
CA SER A 412 -6.26 -15.65 -39.11
C SER A 412 -5.88 -15.20 -40.54
N GLU A 413 -4.86 -14.35 -40.70
CA GLU A 413 -4.38 -13.96 -42.03
C GLU A 413 -3.51 -15.03 -42.71
N GLN A 414 -2.72 -15.80 -41.94
CA GLN A 414 -1.97 -16.95 -42.47
C GLN A 414 -2.86 -18.17 -42.78
N ALA A 415 -4.01 -18.32 -42.11
CA ALA A 415 -4.98 -19.37 -42.44
C ALA A 415 -5.76 -19.09 -43.74
N ASN A 416 -5.84 -17.83 -44.18
CA ASN A 416 -6.54 -17.43 -45.41
C ASN A 416 -5.65 -17.39 -46.66
N THR A 417 -4.34 -17.61 -46.52
CA THR A 417 -3.39 -17.65 -47.66
C THR A 417 -2.95 -19.07 -48.05
N ALA A 418 -3.42 -20.11 -47.34
CA ALA A 418 -3.07 -21.51 -47.62
C ALA A 418 -4.19 -22.31 -48.35
N LYS A 419 -5.20 -21.64 -48.91
CA LYS A 419 -6.20 -22.26 -49.79
C LYS A 419 -6.26 -21.52 -51.13
N GLU A 420 -5.32 -21.83 -52.01
CA GLU A 420 -5.47 -21.85 -53.48
C GLU A 420 -4.09 -22.04 -54.12
N VAL A 421 -3.65 -23.29 -54.23
CA VAL A 421 -2.89 -23.78 -55.39
C VAL A 421 -3.27 -25.25 -55.56
N ASN A 422 -4.16 -25.50 -56.53
CA ASN A 422 -4.27 -26.76 -57.26
C ASN A 422 -3.58 -26.56 -58.61
#